data_AF-A0A0E2HLD0-F1
#
_entry.id   AF-A0A0E2HLD0-F1
#
_cell.length_a   1.000
_cell.length_b   1.000
_cell.length_c   1.000
_cell.angle_alpha   90.00
_cell.angle_beta   90.00
_cell.angle_gamma   90.00
#
_symmetry.space_group_name_H-M   'P 1'
#
loop_
_entity.id
_entity.type
_entity.pdbx_description
1 polymer ?
#
loop_
_entity_poly.entity_id
_entity_poly.type
_entity_poly.pdbx_seq_one_letter_code
_entity_poly.pdbx_strand_id
1 'polypeptide(L)'
;MDKNNELRKAALEIIEGRRNVTEAELLDSDCRYTTVLVDGVSYKIYMVGTDECFDMDEFYQYGITDNNRLLKFYFDLPDDDDFDGDLSNVDYSQAYRVVDVTGEWDYTDLGVFLDALK
;
A
#
# COMPACT_ATOMS: atom_id res chain seq x y z
N MET A 1 -1.05 -16.10 15.70
CA MET A 1 -0.47 -14.94 15.01
C MET A 1 -1.64 -14.25 14.31
N ASP A 2 -1.76 -12.92 14.41
CA ASP A 2 -2.86 -12.19 13.77
C ASP A 2 -2.67 -12.25 12.24
N LYS A 3 -3.65 -12.76 11.49
CA LYS A 3 -3.58 -12.91 10.02
C LYS A 3 -3.22 -11.58 9.33
N ASN A 4 -3.66 -10.45 9.90
CA ASN A 4 -3.31 -9.13 9.40
C ASN A 4 -1.80 -8.85 9.52
N ASN A 5 -1.16 -9.26 10.62
CA ASN A 5 0.27 -9.04 10.81
C ASN A 5 1.11 -9.86 9.83
N GLU A 6 0.69 -11.10 9.54
CA GLU A 6 1.37 -11.93 8.54
C GLU A 6 1.24 -11.31 7.13
N LEU A 7 0.07 -10.79 6.78
CA LEU A 7 -0.14 -10.09 5.51
C LEU A 7 0.69 -8.82 5.37
N ARG A 8 0.71 -7.98 6.40
CA ARG A 8 1.53 -6.76 6.40
C ARG A 8 3.01 -7.08 6.27
N LYS A 9 3.47 -8.14 6.94
CA LYS A 9 4.83 -8.63 6.81
C LYS A 9 5.14 -9.06 5.38
N ALA A 10 4.31 -9.94 4.80
CA ALA A 10 4.49 -10.42 3.43
C ALA A 10 4.50 -9.26 2.42
N ALA A 11 3.60 -8.29 2.59
CA ALA A 11 3.55 -7.10 1.76
C ALA A 11 4.84 -6.26 1.85
N LEU A 12 5.38 -6.03 3.05
CA LEU A 12 6.66 -5.34 3.20
C LEU A 12 7.82 -6.10 2.52
N GLU A 13 7.83 -7.43 2.59
CA GLU A 13 8.87 -8.25 1.97
C GLU A 13 8.78 -8.28 0.44
N ILE A 14 7.55 -8.37 -0.09
CA ILE A 14 7.30 -8.53 -1.52
C ILE A 14 7.24 -7.19 -2.26
N ILE A 15 6.53 -6.20 -1.71
CA ILE A 15 6.30 -4.90 -2.35
C ILE A 15 7.50 -3.98 -2.15
N GLU A 16 8.03 -3.90 -0.92
CA GLU A 16 9.16 -3.02 -0.62
C GLU A 16 10.52 -3.74 -0.66
N GLY A 17 10.54 -5.03 -0.96
CA GLY A 17 11.77 -5.82 -1.01
C GLY A 17 12.51 -5.97 0.33
N ARG A 18 11.83 -5.69 1.45
CA ARG A 18 12.43 -5.79 2.80
C ARG A 18 12.76 -7.24 3.13
N ARG A 19 13.75 -7.47 4.00
CA ARG A 19 14.15 -8.82 4.43
C ARG A 19 14.14 -8.91 5.94
N ASN A 20 13.71 -10.06 6.45
CA ASN A 20 13.69 -10.38 7.88
C ASN A 20 12.81 -9.43 8.70
N VAL A 21 11.66 -9.02 8.15
CA VAL A 21 10.74 -8.10 8.84
C VAL A 21 10.30 -8.73 10.16
N THR A 22 10.51 -8.00 11.26
CA THR A 22 10.21 -8.42 12.63
C THR A 22 8.84 -7.92 13.09
N GLU A 23 8.26 -8.55 14.11
CA GLU A 23 7.02 -8.05 14.72
C GLU A 23 7.18 -6.66 15.34
N ALA A 24 8.39 -6.30 15.80
CA ALA A 24 8.68 -4.97 16.33
C ALA A 24 8.60 -3.89 15.24
N GLU A 25 9.06 -4.19 14.02
CA GLU A 25 8.91 -3.29 12.87
C GLU A 25 7.43 -3.15 12.46
N LEU A 26 6.60 -4.18 12.68
CA LEU A 26 5.16 -4.07 12.52
C LEU A 26 4.49 -3.20 13.62
N LEU A 27 5.12 -2.99 14.77
CA LEU A 27 4.59 -2.08 15.79
C LEU A 27 4.98 -0.62 15.50
N ASP A 28 6.19 -0.38 15.01
CA ASP A 28 6.56 0.94 14.44
C ASP A 28 5.69 1.29 13.22
N SER A 29 5.20 0.24 12.55
CA SER A 29 4.29 0.36 11.42
C SER A 29 2.87 0.82 11.76
N ASP A 30 2.51 1.02 13.04
CA ASP A 30 1.35 1.85 13.38
C ASP A 30 1.49 3.27 12.78
N CYS A 31 2.71 3.74 12.53
CA CYS A 31 2.96 4.98 11.78
C CYS A 31 2.54 4.90 10.30
N ARG A 32 2.39 3.69 9.74
CA ARG A 32 1.87 3.44 8.38
C ARG A 32 0.36 3.25 8.36
N TYR A 33 -0.26 3.13 9.55
CA TYR A 33 -1.72 3.17 9.65
C TYR A 33 -2.19 4.59 9.39
N THR A 34 -2.91 4.75 8.30
CA THR A 34 -3.40 6.06 7.86
C THR A 34 -4.83 5.96 7.37
N THR A 35 -5.44 7.12 7.17
CA THR A 35 -6.74 7.25 6.53
C THR A 35 -6.55 7.94 5.19
N VAL A 36 -7.02 7.30 4.12
CA VAL A 36 -7.02 7.87 2.77
C VAL A 36 -8.46 8.18 2.38
N LEU A 37 -8.70 9.40 1.91
CA LEU A 37 -9.98 9.85 1.37
C LEU A 37 -10.00 9.67 -0.15
N VAL A 38 -11.03 9.03 -0.68
CA VAL A 38 -11.28 8.88 -2.12
C VAL A 38 -12.76 9.10 -2.39
N ASP A 39 -13.11 10.08 -3.24
CA ASP A 39 -14.51 10.41 -3.59
C ASP A 39 -15.46 10.55 -2.38
N GLY A 40 -14.97 11.09 -1.26
CA GLY A 40 -15.74 11.26 -0.03
C GLY A 40 -15.84 10.02 0.87
N VAL A 41 -15.23 8.89 0.47
CA VAL A 41 -15.14 7.66 1.26
C VAL A 41 -13.78 7.57 1.95
N SER A 42 -13.78 7.34 3.27
CA SER A 42 -12.56 7.19 4.06
C SER A 42 -12.16 5.71 4.20
N TYR A 43 -10.91 5.40 3.88
CA TYR A 43 -10.31 4.08 4.01
C TYR A 43 -9.25 4.09 5.09
N LYS A 44 -9.45 3.26 6.13
CA LYS A 44 -8.38 2.97 7.10
C LYS A 44 -7.52 1.85 6.55
N ILE A 45 -6.25 2.14 6.34
CA ILE A 45 -5.32 1.22 5.71
C ILE A 45 -3.99 1.21 6.42
N TYR A 46 -3.32 0.08 6.28
CA TYR A 46 -1.89 -0.03 6.41
C TYR A 46 -1.24 0.23 5.05
N MET A 47 -0.53 1.36 4.91
CA MET A 47 0.05 1.78 3.63
C MET A 47 1.41 1.13 3.38
N VAL A 48 1.59 0.58 2.17
CA VAL A 48 2.79 -0.11 1.73
C VAL A 48 3.12 0.28 0.29
N GLY A 49 4.40 0.51 0.01
CA GLY A 49 4.86 0.85 -1.32
C GLY A 49 6.13 1.70 -1.28
N THR A 50 6.64 1.99 -2.46
CA THR A 50 7.91 2.71 -2.69
C THR A 50 7.68 3.82 -3.72
N ASP A 51 8.74 4.59 -3.96
CA ASP A 51 8.84 5.55 -5.06
C ASP A 51 8.86 4.89 -6.46
N GLU A 52 8.88 3.56 -6.54
CA GLU A 52 8.80 2.81 -7.79
C GLU A 52 7.37 2.34 -8.14
N CYS A 53 6.38 2.63 -7.29
CA CYS A 53 5.00 2.20 -7.49
C CYS A 53 4.27 3.04 -8.54
N PHE A 54 4.46 2.67 -9.81
CA PHE A 54 3.89 3.36 -10.97
C PHE A 54 3.20 2.39 -11.93
N ASP A 55 1.98 2.75 -12.35
CA ASP A 55 1.30 2.12 -13.49
C ASP A 55 1.39 3.11 -14.66
N MET A 56 2.38 2.92 -15.55
CA MET A 56 2.79 3.93 -16.53
C MET A 56 3.20 5.23 -15.82
N ASP A 57 2.44 6.31 -15.98
CA ASP A 57 2.70 7.61 -15.37
C ASP A 57 1.86 7.85 -14.10
N GLU A 58 1.04 6.88 -13.69
CA GLU A 58 0.15 7.01 -12.53
C GLU A 58 0.84 6.45 -11.28
N PHE A 59 1.19 7.35 -10.35
CA PHE A 59 1.76 6.98 -9.06
C PHE A 59 0.69 6.41 -8.12
N TYR A 60 1.04 5.32 -7.42
CA TYR A 60 0.13 4.71 -6.45
C TYR A 60 0.88 4.18 -5.22
N GLN A 61 0.12 3.90 -4.16
CA GLN A 61 0.57 3.09 -3.03
C GLN A 61 -0.45 1.98 -2.78
N TYR A 62 0.01 0.85 -2.24
CA TYR A 62 -0.89 -0.20 -1.77
C TYR A 62 -1.43 0.15 -0.39
N GLY A 63 -2.68 -0.22 -0.14
CA GLY A 63 -3.30 -0.17 1.18
C GLY A 63 -3.90 -1.51 1.54
N ILE A 64 -3.48 -2.04 2.69
CA ILE A 64 -4.07 -3.24 3.29
C ILE A 64 -5.12 -2.82 4.31
N THR A 65 -6.36 -3.26 4.12
CA THR A 65 -7.47 -2.96 5.04
C THR A 65 -7.52 -3.95 6.22
N ASP A 66 -8.25 -3.60 7.28
CA ASP A 66 -8.46 -4.47 8.46
C ASP A 66 -9.08 -5.84 8.13
N ASN A 67 -9.78 -5.93 6.99
CA ASN A 67 -10.39 -7.16 6.49
C ASN A 67 -9.55 -7.84 5.39
N ASN A 68 -8.23 -7.63 5.39
CA ASN A 68 -7.27 -8.28 4.47
C ASN A 68 -7.56 -8.05 2.98
N ARG A 69 -8.09 -6.88 2.59
CA ARG A 69 -8.17 -6.49 1.18
C ARG A 69 -6.94 -5.68 0.82
N LEU A 70 -6.41 -5.91 -0.37
CA LEU A 70 -5.31 -5.16 -0.95
C LEU A 70 -5.86 -4.22 -2.01
N LEU A 71 -5.69 -2.92 -1.80
CA LEU A 71 -6.18 -1.87 -2.69
C LEU A 71 -4.98 -1.07 -3.23
N LYS A 72 -5.05 -0.61 -4.48
CA LYS A 72 -4.17 0.44 -5.00
C LYS A 72 -4.85 1.80 -4.85
N PHE A 73 -4.17 2.74 -4.22
CA PHE A 73 -4.58 4.14 -4.10
C PHE A 73 -3.69 4.99 -5.00
N TYR A 74 -4.28 5.70 -5.95
CA TYR A 74 -3.55 6.54 -6.89
C TYR A 74 -3.57 7.99 -6.41
N PHE A 75 -2.41 8.63 -6.43
CA PHE A 75 -2.20 9.97 -5.89
C PHE A 75 -1.77 10.92 -7.00
N ASP A 76 -2.25 12.16 -6.93
CA ASP A 76 -1.75 13.20 -7.80
C ASP A 76 -0.31 13.51 -7.42
N LEU A 77 0.57 13.55 -8.42
CA LEU A 77 1.89 14.11 -8.24
C LEU A 77 1.79 15.63 -8.28
N PRO A 78 2.65 16.36 -7.55
CA PRO A 78 2.69 17.81 -7.62
C PRO A 78 2.91 18.25 -9.07
N ASP A 79 1.98 19.05 -9.60
CA ASP A 79 2.17 19.80 -10.84
C ASP A 79 3.16 20.94 -10.56
N ASP A 80 4.45 20.62 -10.52
CA ASP A 80 5.49 21.64 -10.61
C ASP A 80 6.35 21.36 -11.84
N ASP A 81 6.61 22.42 -12.62
CA ASP A 81 7.52 22.39 -13.78
C ASP A 81 8.95 21.97 -13.37
N ASP A 82 9.22 21.91 -12.06
CA ASP A 82 10.45 21.50 -11.39
C ASP A 82 10.31 20.16 -10.62
N PHE A 83 9.31 19.30 -10.91
CA PHE A 83 9.20 17.98 -10.26
C PHE A 83 10.47 17.15 -10.53
N ASP A 84 11.36 17.11 -9.53
CA ASP A 84 12.67 16.47 -9.56
C ASP A 84 12.62 14.99 -9.13
N GLY A 85 11.40 14.47 -8.96
CA GLY A 85 11.14 13.14 -8.40
C GLY A 85 10.95 13.15 -6.88
N ASP A 86 10.92 14.30 -6.21
CA ASP A 86 10.61 14.36 -4.78
C ASP A 86 9.14 14.08 -4.47
N LEU A 87 8.89 12.84 -4.01
CA LEU A 87 7.57 12.37 -3.59
C LEU A 87 7.18 12.76 -2.16
N SER A 88 8.02 13.53 -1.46
CA SER A 88 7.73 13.96 -0.08
C SER A 88 6.58 14.97 0.01
N ASN A 89 6.26 15.65 -1.10
CA ASN A 89 5.16 16.63 -1.19
C ASN A 89 3.82 16.04 -1.63
N VAL A 90 3.75 14.72 -1.90
CA VAL A 90 2.50 14.05 -2.26
C VAL A 90 1.56 14.03 -1.04
N ASP A 91 0.30 14.42 -1.24
CA ASP A 91 -0.72 14.28 -0.20
C ASP A 91 -1.26 12.84 -0.15
N TYR A 92 -0.58 11.99 0.62
CA TYR A 92 -0.98 10.60 0.83
C TYR A 92 -2.31 10.44 1.60
N SER A 93 -2.92 11.53 2.10
CA SER A 93 -4.23 11.46 2.75
C SER A 93 -5.40 11.55 1.76
N GLN A 94 -5.14 11.94 0.51
CA GLN A 94 -6.16 12.13 -0.51
C GLN A 94 -5.74 11.50 -1.84
N ALA A 95 -6.36 10.37 -2.17
CA ALA A 95 -6.19 9.72 -3.47
C ALA A 95 -7.34 10.07 -4.40
N TYR A 96 -7.05 10.23 -5.70
CA TYR A 96 -8.07 10.52 -6.72
C TYR A 96 -8.75 9.24 -7.25
N ARG A 97 -8.13 8.07 -7.05
CA ARG A 97 -8.67 6.78 -7.50
C ARG A 97 -8.25 5.65 -6.56
N VAL A 98 -9.14 4.68 -6.38
CA VAL A 98 -8.86 3.42 -5.68
C VAL A 98 -9.29 2.23 -6.52
N VAL A 99 -8.45 1.20 -6.56
CA VAL A 99 -8.73 -0.07 -7.27
C VAL A 99 -8.54 -1.23 -6.32
N ASP A 100 -9.53 -2.13 -6.24
CA ASP A 100 -9.37 -3.39 -5.50
C ASP A 100 -8.61 -4.40 -6.35
N VAL A 101 -7.41 -4.76 -5.90
CA VAL A 101 -6.51 -5.69 -6.58
C VAL A 101 -6.36 -7.00 -5.81
N THR A 102 -7.21 -7.24 -4.80
CA THR A 102 -7.10 -8.40 -3.90
C THR A 102 -7.08 -9.73 -4.67
N GLY A 103 -7.82 -9.85 -5.77
CA GLY A 103 -7.86 -11.07 -6.60
C GLY A 103 -6.96 -11.02 -7.85
N GLU A 104 -6.41 -9.86 -8.22
CA GLU A 104 -5.55 -9.76 -9.41
C GLU A 104 -4.16 -10.32 -9.17
N TRP A 105 -3.78 -10.50 -7.91
CA TRP A 105 -2.46 -10.95 -7.51
C TRP A 105 -2.34 -12.46 -7.37
N ASP A 106 -3.39 -13.26 -7.66
CA ASP A 106 -3.42 -14.74 -7.48
C ASP A 106 -2.21 -15.49 -8.09
N TYR A 107 -1.51 -14.88 -9.06
CA TYR A 107 -0.32 -15.45 -9.71
C TYR A 107 1.03 -14.88 -9.24
N THR A 108 1.03 -14.03 -8.20
CA THR A 108 2.22 -13.46 -7.57
C THR A 108 2.45 -14.11 -6.21
N ASP A 109 3.66 -13.95 -5.65
CA ASP A 109 3.99 -14.44 -4.31
C ASP A 109 3.03 -13.87 -3.24
N LEU A 110 2.48 -12.66 -3.44
CA LEU A 110 1.54 -12.05 -2.51
C LEU A 110 0.11 -12.59 -2.67
N GLY A 111 -0.33 -12.94 -3.88
CA GLY A 111 -1.63 -13.59 -4.07
C GLY A 111 -1.66 -15.03 -3.60
N VAL A 112 -0.58 -15.79 -3.82
CA VAL A 112 -0.40 -17.12 -3.20
C VAL A 112 -0.49 -17.01 -1.67
N PHE A 113 0.09 -15.97 -1.10
CA PHE A 113 0.00 -15.68 0.32
C PHE A 113 -1.42 -15.29 0.77
N LEU A 114 -2.10 -14.40 0.03
CA LEU A 114 -3.49 -14.01 0.30
C LEU A 114 -4.46 -15.20 0.24
N ASP A 115 -4.27 -16.12 -0.70
CA ASP A 115 -5.06 -17.36 -0.81
C ASP A 115 -4.85 -18.29 0.39
N ALA A 116 -3.62 -18.37 0.91
CA ALA A 116 -3.33 -19.15 2.11
C ALA A 116 -3.97 -18.58 3.39
N LEU A 117 -4.35 -17.30 3.39
CA LEU A 117 -5.00 -16.64 4.52
C LEU A 117 -6.53 -16.78 4.54
N LYS A 118 -7.17 -17.19 3.44
CA LYS A 118 -8.62 -17.45 3.37
C LYS A 118 -9.00 -18.63 4.28
#